data_AF-A0AAW2AS75-F1
#
_entry.id   AF-A0AAW2AS75-F1
#
_cell.length_a   1.000
_cell.length_b   1.000
_cell.length_c   1.000
_cell.angle_alpha   90.00
_cell.angle_beta   90.00
_cell.angle_gamma   90.00
#
_symmetry.space_group_name_H-M   'P 1'
#
loop_
_entity.id
_entity.type
_entity.pdbx_description
1 polymer ?
#
loop_
_entity_poly.entity_id
_entity_poly.type
_entity_poly.pdbx_seq_one_letter_code
_entity_poly.pdbx_strand_id
1 'polypeptide(L)'
;MYSSPDECLQKLKRLIERFVLDKQLTGGYLLFEKALSNEAKSLEFANFQPSVSRVDTFLSQNLSSYTDLWNFCKKLLLLSHGQAEVERGFSINKEVETCNMSEETVVIQRLICDQVKVCGGVTQVPLTKELISYCASARSRYRAHLEEEKKKRETEENSKKRKYVEEDLKELKQKKKSIREICTSLENDADRMAEQAESSGGSKMATLITESNSLRRRAKDKHKELIELDAEIENKIVELTKLS
;
A
#
# COMPACT_ATOMS: atom_id res chain seq x y z
N MET A 1 13.75 -1.59 -39.02
CA MET A 1 14.80 -1.59 -37.98
C MET A 1 15.73 -2.77 -38.29
N TYR A 2 16.61 -2.60 -39.28
CA TYR A 2 17.58 -3.65 -39.63
C TYR A 2 18.87 -3.33 -38.87
N SER A 3 18.99 -3.90 -37.67
CA SER A 3 20.23 -3.87 -36.90
C SER A 3 21.29 -4.69 -37.63
N SER A 4 22.57 -4.32 -37.53
CA SER A 4 23.63 -5.13 -38.12
C SER A 4 23.60 -6.54 -37.49
N PRO A 5 23.80 -7.60 -38.29
CA PRO A 5 23.83 -8.98 -37.76
C PRO A 5 24.83 -9.14 -36.61
N ASP A 6 25.98 -8.50 -36.71
CA ASP A 6 27.03 -8.52 -35.69
C ASP A 6 26.57 -7.84 -34.39
N GLU A 7 25.85 -6.73 -34.50
CA GLU A 7 25.34 -6.01 -33.34
C GLU A 7 24.24 -6.80 -32.62
N CYS A 8 23.35 -7.45 -33.37
CA CYS A 8 22.36 -8.39 -32.82
C CYS A 8 23.03 -9.55 -32.09
N LEU A 9 24.08 -10.11 -32.69
CA LEU A 9 24.82 -11.23 -32.11
C LEU A 9 25.53 -10.81 -30.82
N GLN A 10 26.12 -9.61 -30.77
CA GLN A 10 26.71 -9.07 -29.54
C GLN A 10 25.67 -8.84 -28.44
N LYS A 11 24.49 -8.29 -28.78
CA LYS A 11 23.40 -8.09 -27.82
C LYS A 11 22.89 -9.42 -27.26
N LEU A 12 22.74 -10.43 -28.11
CA LEU A 12 22.33 -11.77 -27.71
C LEU A 12 23.37 -12.43 -26.79
N LYS A 13 24.67 -12.31 -27.11
CA LYS A 13 25.76 -12.81 -26.25
C LYS A 13 25.73 -12.22 -24.85
N ARG A 14 25.64 -10.88 -24.75
CA ARG A 14 25.55 -10.19 -23.45
C ARG A 14 24.33 -10.61 -22.64
N LEU A 15 23.18 -10.81 -23.31
CA LEU A 15 21.96 -11.26 -22.67
C LEU A 15 22.11 -12.68 -22.13
N ILE A 16 22.65 -13.62 -22.92
CA ILE A 16 22.89 -15.00 -22.50
C ILE A 16 23.87 -15.04 -21.32
N GLU A 17 24.97 -14.27 -21.38
CA GLU A 17 25.93 -14.15 -20.27
C GLU A 17 25.23 -13.69 -18.98
N ARG A 18 24.30 -12.74 -19.07
CA ARG A 18 23.53 -12.29 -17.91
C ARG A 18 22.66 -13.40 -17.32
N PHE A 19 21.95 -14.14 -18.17
CA PHE A 19 21.11 -15.26 -17.73
C PHE A 19 21.93 -16.40 -17.10
N VAL A 20 23.15 -16.62 -17.57
CA VAL A 20 24.09 -17.60 -16.97
C VAL A 20 24.57 -17.11 -15.60
N LEU A 21 24.97 -15.84 -15.48
CA LEU A 21 25.37 -15.24 -14.20
C LEU A 21 24.26 -15.34 -13.14
N ASP A 22 23.02 -15.06 -13.55
CA ASP A 22 21.83 -15.12 -12.68
C ASP A 22 21.33 -16.57 -12.45
N LYS A 23 22.11 -17.59 -12.86
CA LYS A 23 21.79 -19.02 -12.74
C LYS A 23 20.45 -19.42 -13.37
N GLN A 24 19.98 -18.65 -14.35
CA GLN A 24 18.72 -18.90 -15.04
C GLN A 24 18.86 -19.79 -16.28
N LEU A 25 20.09 -20.12 -16.66
CA LEU A 25 20.45 -20.93 -17.81
C LEU A 25 21.70 -21.76 -17.52
N THR A 26 21.65 -23.06 -17.83
CA THR A 26 22.77 -23.99 -17.73
C THR A 26 23.44 -24.13 -19.08
N GLY A 27 24.60 -23.49 -19.25
CA GLY A 27 25.35 -23.47 -20.51
C GLY A 27 25.45 -22.08 -21.13
N GLY A 28 26.61 -21.75 -21.68
CA GLY A 28 26.87 -20.45 -22.31
C GLY A 28 26.37 -20.38 -23.75
N TYR A 29 26.79 -19.31 -24.44
CA TYR A 29 26.46 -19.05 -25.85
C TYR A 29 26.70 -20.25 -26.80
N LEU A 30 27.68 -21.11 -26.50
CA LEU A 30 28.00 -22.32 -27.26
C LEU A 30 26.81 -23.26 -27.46
N LEU A 31 25.86 -23.29 -26.51
CA LEU A 31 24.64 -24.11 -26.63
C LEU A 31 23.70 -23.62 -27.75
N PHE A 32 23.77 -22.33 -28.05
CA PHE A 32 22.93 -21.63 -29.02
C PHE A 32 23.57 -21.63 -30.41
N GLU A 33 24.90 -21.65 -30.48
CA GLU A 33 25.67 -21.61 -31.73
C GLU A 33 25.36 -22.81 -32.64
N LYS A 34 25.15 -24.00 -32.05
CA LYS A 34 24.77 -25.21 -32.80
C LYS A 34 23.36 -25.10 -33.40
N ALA A 35 22.40 -24.58 -32.64
CA ALA A 35 21.04 -24.36 -33.13
C ALA A 35 21.00 -23.26 -34.20
N LEU A 36 21.70 -22.14 -33.99
CA LEU A 36 21.80 -21.05 -34.96
C LEU A 36 22.52 -21.48 -36.25
N SER A 37 23.50 -22.37 -36.16
CA SER A 37 24.23 -22.84 -37.35
C SER A 37 23.43 -23.80 -38.23
N ASN A 38 22.51 -24.57 -37.62
CA ASN A 38 21.73 -25.61 -38.29
C ASN A 38 20.31 -25.15 -38.66
N GLU A 39 19.55 -24.59 -37.70
CA GLU A 39 18.14 -24.21 -37.87
C GLU A 39 18.00 -22.84 -38.53
N ALA A 40 18.83 -21.86 -38.16
CA ALA A 40 18.64 -20.48 -38.65
C ALA A 40 18.98 -20.28 -40.13
N LYS A 41 19.54 -21.31 -40.78
CA LYS A 41 19.76 -21.36 -42.24
C LYS A 41 18.60 -22.02 -42.99
N SER A 42 17.58 -22.48 -42.30
CA SER A 42 16.42 -23.09 -42.94
C SER A 42 15.63 -22.05 -43.73
N LEU A 43 14.91 -22.54 -44.74
CA LEU A 43 14.05 -21.70 -45.58
C LEU A 43 12.91 -21.09 -44.75
N GLU A 44 12.48 -21.74 -43.66
CA GLU A 44 11.45 -21.19 -42.76
C GLU A 44 11.91 -19.91 -42.06
N PHE A 45 13.15 -19.88 -41.57
CA PHE A 45 13.71 -18.68 -40.92
C PHE A 45 13.97 -17.55 -41.93
N ALA A 46 14.43 -17.87 -43.14
CA ALA A 46 14.67 -16.87 -44.19
C ALA A 46 13.37 -16.20 -44.68
N ASN A 47 12.28 -16.96 -44.73
CA ASN A 47 10.97 -16.47 -45.19
C ASN A 47 10.07 -15.99 -44.04
N PHE A 48 10.56 -15.98 -42.80
CA PHE A 48 9.75 -15.56 -41.67
C PHE A 48 9.35 -14.08 -41.80
N GLN A 49 8.04 -13.84 -41.73
CA GLN A 49 7.46 -12.50 -41.73
C GLN A 49 6.69 -12.26 -40.43
N PRO A 50 7.17 -11.35 -39.56
CA PRO A 50 6.50 -11.02 -38.31
C PRO A 50 5.06 -10.46 -38.48
N SER A 51 4.74 -9.92 -39.65
CA SER A 51 3.41 -9.41 -39.99
C SER A 51 2.40 -10.51 -40.31
N VAL A 52 2.86 -11.72 -40.67
CA VAL A 52 2.02 -12.84 -41.09
C VAL A 52 1.94 -13.91 -39.99
N SER A 53 3.05 -14.17 -39.31
CA SER A 53 3.13 -15.16 -38.24
C SER A 53 3.70 -14.56 -36.97
N ARG A 54 3.13 -14.92 -35.82
CA ARG A 54 3.63 -14.47 -34.53
C ARG A 54 4.99 -15.10 -34.23
N VAL A 55 5.91 -14.29 -33.70
CA VAL A 55 7.28 -14.70 -33.36
C VAL A 55 7.29 -15.86 -32.36
N ASP A 56 6.45 -15.82 -31.33
CA ASP A 56 6.38 -16.87 -30.29
C ASP A 56 5.88 -18.21 -30.85
N THR A 57 4.84 -18.18 -31.70
CA THR A 57 4.34 -19.38 -32.38
C THR A 57 5.39 -19.96 -33.31
N PHE A 58 6.01 -19.13 -34.15
CA PHE A 58 7.06 -19.55 -35.08
C PHE A 58 8.27 -20.17 -34.35
N LEU A 59 8.77 -19.52 -33.29
CA LEU A 59 9.89 -20.03 -32.51
C LEU A 59 9.53 -21.32 -31.77
N SER A 60 8.31 -21.46 -31.26
CA SER A 60 7.88 -22.71 -30.60
C SER A 60 7.87 -23.90 -31.55
N GLN A 61 7.46 -23.70 -32.80
CA GLN A 61 7.40 -24.75 -33.80
C GLN A 61 8.80 -25.22 -34.23
N ASN A 62 9.74 -24.28 -34.37
CA ASN A 62 11.07 -24.57 -34.91
C ASN A 62 12.12 -24.88 -33.83
N LEU A 63 11.98 -24.36 -32.61
CA LEU A 63 13.01 -24.48 -31.56
C LEU A 63 12.59 -25.36 -30.37
N SER A 64 11.36 -25.91 -30.35
CA SER A 64 10.88 -26.73 -29.22
C SER A 64 11.72 -27.96 -28.94
N SER A 65 12.38 -28.52 -29.96
CA SER A 65 13.31 -29.65 -29.84
C SER A 65 14.58 -29.31 -29.04
N TYR A 66 14.94 -28.03 -28.91
CA TYR A 66 16.08 -27.57 -28.13
C TYR A 66 15.58 -27.04 -26.78
N THR A 67 15.44 -27.91 -25.78
CA THR A 67 14.78 -27.60 -24.50
C THR A 67 15.34 -26.37 -23.79
N ASP A 68 16.67 -26.26 -23.69
CA ASP A 68 17.32 -25.15 -22.98
C ASP A 68 17.19 -23.82 -23.74
N LEU A 69 17.36 -23.87 -25.07
CA LEU A 69 17.14 -22.72 -25.96
C LEU A 69 15.69 -22.27 -25.91
N TRP A 70 14.74 -23.19 -25.95
CA TRP A 70 13.32 -22.87 -25.89
C TRP A 70 12.93 -22.28 -24.53
N ASN A 71 13.45 -22.83 -23.44
CA ASN A 71 13.23 -22.27 -22.11
C ASN A 71 13.84 -20.87 -21.97
N PHE A 72 15.00 -20.60 -22.57
CA PHE A 72 15.55 -19.26 -22.68
C PHE A 72 14.65 -18.33 -23.51
N CYS A 73 14.20 -18.76 -24.68
CA CYS A 73 13.28 -18.01 -25.54
C CYS A 73 11.98 -17.69 -24.82
N LYS A 74 11.39 -18.62 -24.06
CA LYS A 74 10.20 -18.35 -23.23
C LYS A 74 10.44 -17.20 -22.27
N LYS A 75 11.54 -17.23 -21.52
CA LYS A 75 11.87 -16.16 -20.56
C LYS A 75 12.08 -14.84 -21.29
N LEU A 76 12.80 -14.85 -22.41
CA LEU A 76 13.06 -13.66 -23.22
C LEU A 76 11.77 -13.05 -23.79
N LEU A 77 10.87 -13.87 -24.32
CA LEU A 77 9.57 -13.44 -24.87
C LEU A 77 8.59 -12.97 -23.78
N LEU A 78 8.88 -13.28 -22.51
CA LEU A 78 8.13 -12.82 -21.34
C LEU A 78 8.79 -11.60 -20.65
N LEU A 79 9.99 -11.18 -21.08
CA LEU A 79 10.58 -9.95 -20.59
C LEU A 79 9.79 -8.78 -21.16
N SER A 80 9.30 -7.91 -20.28
CA SER A 80 8.50 -6.77 -20.75
C SER A 80 9.35 -5.84 -21.62
N HIS A 81 8.90 -5.61 -22.84
CA HIS A 81 9.61 -4.78 -23.82
C HIS A 81 9.33 -3.27 -23.62
N GLY A 82 9.30 -2.82 -22.37
CA GLY A 82 9.06 -1.42 -22.01
C GLY A 82 7.58 -1.05 -21.90
N GLN A 83 7.25 0.23 -22.15
CA GLN A 83 5.91 0.80 -21.98
C GLN A 83 4.86 0.19 -22.93
N ALA A 84 5.26 -0.40 -24.06
CA ALA A 84 4.33 -0.92 -25.06
C ALA A 84 3.44 -2.06 -24.53
N GLU A 85 3.92 -2.89 -23.59
CA GLU A 85 3.10 -3.95 -22.99
C GLU A 85 2.12 -3.41 -21.95
N VAL A 86 2.54 -2.39 -21.20
CA VAL A 86 1.67 -1.64 -20.28
C VAL A 86 0.59 -0.87 -21.05
N GLU A 87 0.96 -0.19 -22.14
CA GLU A 87 0.04 0.50 -23.06
C GLU A 87 -0.90 -0.46 -23.78
N ARG A 88 -0.42 -1.64 -24.18
CA ARG A 88 -1.27 -2.70 -24.72
C ARG A 88 -2.22 -3.22 -23.64
N GLY A 89 -1.76 -3.38 -22.41
CA GLY A 89 -2.57 -3.69 -21.24
C GLY A 89 -3.68 -2.66 -21.05
N PHE A 90 -3.37 -1.36 -21.09
CA PHE A 90 -4.36 -0.28 -21.04
C PHE A 90 -5.33 -0.32 -22.22
N SER A 91 -4.86 -0.54 -23.44
CA SER A 91 -5.73 -0.64 -24.62
C SER A 91 -6.67 -1.84 -24.56
N ILE A 92 -6.22 -2.98 -24.03
CA ILE A 92 -7.06 -4.17 -23.84
C ILE A 92 -8.03 -3.96 -22.68
N ASN A 93 -7.59 -3.30 -21.61
CA ASN A 93 -8.42 -3.00 -20.46
C ASN A 93 -9.46 -1.93 -20.76
N LYS A 94 -9.25 -1.05 -21.75
CA LYS A 94 -10.20 -0.01 -22.16
C LYS A 94 -11.57 -0.57 -22.57
N GLU A 95 -11.61 -1.80 -23.10
CA GLU A 95 -12.88 -2.48 -23.44
C GLU A 95 -13.62 -3.00 -22.20
N VAL A 96 -12.90 -3.18 -21.09
CA VAL A 96 -13.38 -3.74 -19.82
C VAL A 96 -13.67 -2.62 -18.81
N GLU A 97 -12.96 -1.49 -18.93
CA GLU A 97 -13.02 -0.35 -18.04
C GLU A 97 -14.31 0.45 -18.22
N THR A 98 -15.02 0.66 -17.11
CA THR A 98 -16.16 1.59 -17.05
C THR A 98 -15.98 2.56 -15.89
N CYS A 99 -16.70 3.68 -15.90
CA CYS A 99 -16.61 4.67 -14.83
C CYS A 99 -17.03 4.05 -13.47
N ASN A 100 -16.32 4.42 -12.40
CA ASN A 100 -16.63 4.03 -11.02
C ASN A 100 -16.50 2.54 -10.70
N MET A 101 -15.60 1.81 -11.37
CA MET A 101 -15.25 0.44 -10.97
C MET A 101 -14.18 0.42 -9.89
N SER A 102 -14.29 -0.52 -8.94
CA SER A 102 -13.18 -0.82 -8.03
C SER A 102 -12.09 -1.59 -8.76
N GLU A 103 -10.86 -1.50 -8.26
CA GLU A 103 -9.72 -2.28 -8.78
C GLU A 103 -10.03 -3.78 -8.81
N GLU A 104 -10.63 -4.31 -7.74
CA GLU A 104 -11.04 -5.71 -7.66
C GLU A 104 -12.04 -6.08 -8.79
N THR A 105 -12.98 -5.19 -9.10
CA THR A 105 -13.93 -5.41 -10.19
C THR A 105 -13.22 -5.47 -11.54
N VAL A 106 -12.27 -4.57 -11.79
CA VAL A 106 -11.46 -4.56 -13.01
C VAL A 106 -10.71 -5.89 -13.17
N VAL A 107 -10.06 -6.35 -12.11
CA VAL A 107 -9.29 -7.60 -12.11
C VAL A 107 -10.19 -8.81 -12.40
N ILE A 108 -11.32 -8.91 -11.71
CA ILE A 108 -12.28 -10.01 -11.91
C ILE A 108 -12.84 -9.99 -13.34
N GLN A 109 -13.24 -8.83 -13.85
CA GLN A 109 -13.79 -8.73 -15.19
C GLN A 109 -12.76 -9.08 -16.26
N ARG A 110 -11.48 -8.71 -16.05
CA ARG A 110 -10.38 -9.10 -16.93
C ARG A 110 -10.18 -10.61 -16.96
N LEU A 111 -10.19 -11.25 -15.78
CA LEU A 111 -10.09 -12.71 -15.65
C LEU A 111 -11.23 -13.42 -16.41
N ILE A 112 -12.46 -12.91 -16.29
CA ILE A 112 -13.62 -13.45 -17.01
C ILE A 112 -13.42 -13.31 -18.52
N CYS A 113 -13.03 -12.13 -19.01
CA CYS A 113 -12.78 -11.91 -20.44
C CYS A 113 -11.68 -12.83 -20.98
N ASP A 114 -10.61 -13.03 -20.23
CA ASP A 114 -9.51 -13.91 -20.65
C ASP A 114 -9.96 -15.38 -20.67
N GLN A 115 -10.73 -15.84 -19.68
CA GLN A 115 -11.30 -17.19 -19.67
C GLN A 115 -12.24 -17.42 -20.85
N VAL A 116 -13.11 -16.44 -21.16
CA VAL A 116 -14.01 -16.50 -22.33
C VAL A 116 -13.22 -16.59 -23.64
N LYS A 117 -12.12 -15.83 -23.76
CA LYS A 117 -11.22 -15.89 -24.93
C LYS A 117 -10.57 -17.26 -25.06
N VAL A 118 -10.08 -17.83 -23.96
CA VAL A 118 -9.49 -19.18 -23.93
C VAL A 118 -10.51 -20.25 -24.35
N CYS A 119 -11.76 -20.12 -23.93
CA CYS A 119 -12.83 -21.04 -24.34
C CYS A 119 -13.24 -20.89 -25.82
N GLY A 120 -12.78 -19.86 -26.54
CA GLY A 120 -13.16 -19.62 -27.94
C GLY A 120 -14.45 -18.82 -28.10
N GLY A 121 -14.88 -18.10 -27.05
CA GLY A 121 -16.04 -17.22 -27.07
C GLY A 121 -17.11 -17.59 -26.04
N VAL A 122 -18.09 -16.70 -25.86
CA VAL A 122 -19.12 -16.81 -24.80
C VAL A 122 -19.98 -18.06 -24.94
N THR A 123 -20.22 -18.52 -26.18
CA THR A 123 -21.02 -19.71 -26.46
C THR A 123 -20.29 -21.03 -26.20
N GLN A 124 -18.97 -20.99 -26.07
CA GLN A 124 -18.11 -22.17 -25.89
C GLN A 124 -17.69 -22.37 -24.43
N VAL A 125 -18.11 -21.49 -23.51
CA VAL A 125 -17.81 -21.61 -22.09
C VAL A 125 -18.60 -22.78 -21.50
N PRO A 126 -17.93 -23.80 -20.92
CA PRO A 126 -18.60 -24.96 -20.37
C PRO A 126 -19.42 -24.60 -19.13
N LEU A 127 -20.70 -24.97 -19.12
CA LEU A 127 -21.60 -24.81 -17.98
C LEU A 127 -21.40 -25.95 -16.96
N THR A 128 -20.36 -25.81 -16.12
CA THR A 128 -20.08 -26.78 -15.06
C THR A 128 -21.11 -26.67 -13.93
N LYS A 129 -21.32 -27.78 -13.18
CA LYS A 129 -22.21 -27.79 -12.00
C LYS A 129 -21.76 -26.78 -10.94
N GLU A 130 -20.45 -26.59 -10.80
CA GLU A 130 -19.87 -25.60 -9.90
C GLU A 130 -20.27 -24.19 -10.32
N LEU A 131 -20.12 -23.83 -11.60
CA LEU A 131 -20.50 -22.51 -12.11
C LEU A 131 -21.98 -22.21 -11.84
N ILE A 132 -22.86 -23.20 -12.07
CA ILE A 132 -24.30 -23.07 -11.80
C ILE A 132 -24.56 -22.85 -10.30
N SER A 133 -23.90 -23.60 -9.42
CA SER A 133 -24.01 -23.45 -7.97
C SER A 133 -23.49 -22.08 -7.48
N TYR A 134 -22.38 -21.61 -8.04
CA TYR A 134 -21.83 -20.28 -7.77
C TYR A 134 -22.83 -19.18 -8.17
N CYS A 135 -23.39 -19.24 -9.38
CA CYS A 135 -24.42 -18.31 -9.83
C CYS A 135 -25.67 -18.33 -8.94
N ALA A 136 -26.13 -19.52 -8.52
CA ALA A 136 -27.29 -19.66 -7.64
C ALA A 136 -27.08 -18.99 -6.27
N SER A 137 -25.85 -18.99 -5.75
CA SER A 137 -25.51 -18.36 -4.46
C SER A 137 -25.05 -16.89 -4.58
N ALA A 138 -24.88 -16.36 -5.80
CA ALA A 138 -24.28 -15.05 -6.05
C ALA A 138 -25.00 -13.92 -5.31
N ARG A 139 -26.34 -13.91 -5.31
CA ARG A 139 -27.13 -12.89 -4.60
C ARG A 139 -26.91 -12.92 -3.09
N SER A 140 -26.82 -14.12 -2.51
CA SER A 140 -26.59 -14.29 -1.08
C SER A 140 -25.19 -13.80 -0.69
N ARG A 141 -24.18 -14.20 -1.48
CA ARG A 141 -22.79 -13.74 -1.30
C ARG A 141 -22.67 -12.23 -1.41
N TYR A 142 -23.32 -11.61 -2.40
CA TYR A 142 -23.32 -10.17 -2.56
C TYR A 142 -23.93 -9.45 -1.34
N ARG A 143 -25.05 -9.96 -0.80
CA ARG A 143 -25.62 -9.40 0.43
C ARG A 143 -24.70 -9.56 1.63
N ALA A 144 -24.08 -10.73 1.79
CA ALA A 144 -23.11 -10.95 2.87
C ALA A 144 -21.93 -9.97 2.78
N HIS A 145 -21.40 -9.75 1.58
CA HIS A 145 -20.35 -8.77 1.32
C HIS A 145 -20.79 -7.35 1.69
N LEU A 146 -22.00 -6.92 1.30
CA LEU A 146 -22.51 -5.59 1.66
C LEU A 146 -22.64 -5.39 3.18
N GLU A 147 -23.12 -6.41 3.90
CA GLU A 147 -23.21 -6.36 5.37
C GLU A 147 -21.83 -6.32 6.02
N GLU A 148 -20.85 -7.06 5.48
CA GLU A 148 -19.47 -7.01 5.94
C GLU A 148 -18.84 -5.64 5.72
N GLU A 149 -19.02 -5.05 4.54
CA GLU A 149 -18.54 -3.70 4.22
C GLU A 149 -19.17 -2.64 5.12
N LYS A 150 -20.48 -2.77 5.41
CA LYS A 150 -21.16 -1.89 6.35
C LYS A 150 -20.56 -2.00 7.75
N LYS A 151 -20.35 -3.23 8.24
CA LYS A 151 -19.73 -3.47 9.55
C LYS A 151 -18.31 -2.93 9.61
N LYS A 152 -17.50 -3.10 8.56
CA LYS A 152 -16.14 -2.54 8.48
C LYS A 152 -16.15 -1.02 8.58
N ARG A 153 -17.07 -0.35 7.88
CA ARG A 153 -17.20 1.12 7.98
C ARG A 153 -17.59 1.56 9.38
N GLU A 154 -18.57 0.88 9.99
CA GLU A 154 -19.00 1.18 11.36
C GLU A 154 -17.87 0.97 12.38
N THR A 155 -17.09 -0.11 12.26
CA THR A 155 -15.96 -0.36 13.15
C THR A 155 -14.81 0.63 12.94
N GLU A 156 -14.54 1.03 11.70
CA GLU A 156 -13.54 2.06 11.39
C GLU A 156 -13.95 3.43 11.93
N GLU A 157 -15.22 3.83 11.77
CA GLU A 157 -15.74 5.09 12.31
C GLU A 157 -15.69 5.09 13.84
N ASN A 158 -16.08 4.00 14.49
CA ASN A 158 -15.99 3.87 15.94
C ASN A 158 -14.54 3.87 16.41
N SER A 159 -13.63 3.20 15.69
CA SER A 159 -12.19 3.25 15.98
C SER A 159 -11.62 4.67 15.86
N LYS A 160 -12.02 5.43 14.83
CA LYS A 160 -11.61 6.84 14.66
C LYS A 160 -12.13 7.72 15.79
N LYS A 161 -13.43 7.61 16.14
CA LYS A 161 -14.02 8.36 17.27
C LYS A 161 -13.30 8.04 18.58
N ARG A 162 -13.02 6.76 18.83
CA ARG A 162 -12.27 6.32 20.00
C ARG A 162 -10.86 6.91 20.04
N LYS A 163 -10.12 6.85 18.93
CA LYS A 163 -8.78 7.45 18.84
C LYS A 163 -8.80 8.95 19.14
N TYR A 164 -9.76 9.68 18.59
CA TYR A 164 -9.93 11.11 18.84
C TYR A 164 -10.16 11.39 20.34
N VAL A 165 -11.07 10.65 20.99
CA VAL A 165 -11.32 10.80 22.43
C VAL A 165 -10.09 10.41 23.26
N GLU A 166 -9.33 9.39 22.86
CA GLU A 166 -8.08 9.00 23.52
C GLU A 166 -6.98 10.06 23.39
N GLU A 167 -6.85 10.72 22.23
CA GLU A 167 -5.93 11.83 22.00
C GLU A 167 -6.31 13.06 22.83
N ASP A 168 -7.57 13.49 22.78
CA ASP A 168 -8.10 14.58 23.62
C ASP A 168 -7.84 14.31 25.11
N LEU A 169 -8.10 13.08 25.57
CA LEU A 169 -7.86 12.69 26.97
C LEU A 169 -6.38 12.79 27.36
N LYS A 170 -5.47 12.46 26.43
CA LYS A 170 -4.02 12.55 26.64
C LYS A 170 -3.60 14.02 26.76
N GLU A 171 -4.12 14.90 25.90
CA GLU A 171 -3.85 16.34 25.94
C GLU A 171 -4.35 16.96 27.24
N LEU A 172 -5.59 16.65 27.66
CA LEU A 172 -6.15 17.12 28.93
C LEU A 172 -5.31 16.67 30.13
N LYS A 173 -4.86 15.41 30.15
CA LYS A 173 -3.97 14.89 31.21
C LYS A 173 -2.63 15.60 31.23
N GLN A 174 -2.06 15.92 30.06
CA GLN A 174 -0.81 16.67 29.97
C GLN A 174 -1.01 18.11 30.46
N LYS A 175 -2.08 18.78 30.05
CA LYS A 175 -2.42 20.14 30.52
C LYS A 175 -2.61 20.18 32.03
N LYS A 176 -3.32 19.20 32.60
CA LYS A 176 -3.48 19.02 34.06
C LYS A 176 -2.12 18.90 34.76
N LYS A 177 -1.20 18.09 34.22
CA LYS A 177 0.14 17.94 34.79
C LYS A 177 0.90 19.27 34.80
N SER A 178 0.92 19.98 33.67
CA SER A 178 1.60 21.28 33.57
C SER A 178 1.02 22.33 34.53
N ILE A 179 -0.31 22.43 34.64
CA ILE A 179 -0.95 23.36 35.57
C ILE A 179 -0.63 23.00 37.03
N ARG A 180 -0.62 21.71 37.37
CA ARG A 180 -0.23 21.26 38.71
C ARG A 180 1.21 21.66 39.05
N GLU A 181 2.15 21.48 38.13
CA GLU A 181 3.55 21.90 38.31
C GLU A 181 3.66 23.42 38.51
N ILE A 182 2.89 24.21 37.74
CA ILE A 182 2.82 25.68 37.90
C ILE A 182 2.24 26.05 39.27
N CYS A 183 1.16 25.41 39.74
CA CYS A 183 0.60 25.66 41.06
C CYS A 183 1.64 25.44 42.16
N THR A 184 2.32 24.30 42.14
CA THR A 184 3.35 23.97 43.12
C THR A 184 4.52 24.98 43.08
N SER A 185 4.94 25.41 41.89
CA SER A 185 5.98 26.45 41.78
C SER A 185 5.53 27.79 42.35
N LEU A 186 4.30 28.22 42.05
CA LEU A 186 3.74 29.48 42.56
C LEU A 186 3.58 29.48 44.08
N GLU A 187 3.18 28.34 44.66
CA GLU A 187 3.07 28.15 46.11
C GLU A 187 4.46 28.21 46.77
N ASN A 188 5.43 27.47 46.24
CA ASN A 188 6.82 27.50 46.73
C ASN A 188 7.45 28.90 46.66
N ASP A 189 7.25 29.61 45.55
CA ASP A 189 7.74 30.98 45.38
C ASP A 189 7.05 31.94 46.36
N ALA A 190 5.74 31.77 46.59
CA ALA A 190 4.98 32.57 47.56
C ALA A 190 5.44 32.33 49.00
N ASP A 191 5.71 31.08 49.36
CA ASP A 191 6.22 30.69 50.68
C ASP A 191 7.64 31.25 50.88
N ARG A 192 8.54 31.11 49.89
CA ARG A 192 9.88 31.73 49.94
C ARG A 192 9.81 33.24 50.11
N MET A 193 8.92 33.93 49.41
CA MET A 193 8.74 35.38 49.55
C MET A 193 8.19 35.77 50.93
N ALA A 194 7.34 34.93 51.53
CA ALA A 194 6.83 35.14 52.89
C ALA A 194 7.95 34.97 53.93
N GLU A 195 8.75 33.91 53.85
CA GLU A 195 9.91 33.68 54.72
C GLU A 195 10.96 34.82 54.61
N GLN A 196 11.22 35.31 53.39
CA GLN A 196 12.10 36.46 53.18
C GLN A 196 11.53 37.77 53.75
N ALA A 197 10.21 37.92 53.80
CA ALA A 197 9.57 39.07 54.42
C ALA A 197 9.73 39.04 55.94
N GLU A 198 9.69 37.86 56.58
CA GLU A 198 9.87 37.72 58.04
C GLU A 198 11.26 38.17 58.52
N SER A 199 12.28 38.00 57.68
CA SER A 199 13.66 38.46 57.95
C SER A 199 13.96 39.88 57.47
N SER A 200 13.02 40.54 56.79
CA SER A 200 13.17 41.89 56.23
C SER A 200 12.35 42.92 57.01
N GLY A 201 12.82 44.17 57.09
CA GLY A 201 12.10 45.27 57.77
C GLY A 201 11.58 46.36 56.83
N GLY A 202 10.54 47.08 57.27
CA GLY A 202 10.08 48.32 56.63
C GLY A 202 9.48 48.13 55.22
N SER A 203 9.83 49.02 54.28
CA SER A 203 9.25 49.03 52.92
C SER A 203 9.50 47.75 52.13
N LYS A 204 10.66 47.09 52.33
CA LYS A 204 11.02 45.83 51.65
C LYS A 204 10.16 44.65 52.09
N MET A 205 9.76 44.61 53.36
CA MET A 205 8.80 43.63 53.88
C MET A 205 7.44 43.78 53.20
N ALA A 206 6.92 45.01 53.13
CA ALA A 206 5.60 45.28 52.53
C ALA A 206 5.53 44.88 51.04
N THR A 207 6.61 45.10 50.28
CA THR A 207 6.70 44.66 48.88
C THR A 207 6.69 43.13 48.75
N LEU A 208 7.47 42.41 49.56
CA LEU A 208 7.54 40.95 49.51
C LEU A 208 6.21 40.28 49.89
N ILE A 209 5.51 40.82 50.88
CA ILE A 209 4.16 40.35 51.26
C ILE A 209 3.16 40.60 50.13
N THR A 210 3.24 41.73 49.44
CA THR A 210 2.36 42.04 48.31
C THR A 210 2.60 41.07 47.15
N GLU A 211 3.86 40.80 46.82
CA GLU A 211 4.24 39.83 45.77
C GLU A 211 3.82 38.40 46.15
N SER A 212 4.07 37.95 47.38
CA SER A 212 3.63 36.65 47.90
C SER A 212 2.11 36.48 47.77
N ASN A 213 1.34 37.48 48.20
CA ASN A 213 -0.13 37.46 48.07
C ASN A 213 -0.59 37.43 46.61
N SER A 214 0.12 38.09 45.70
CA SER A 214 -0.16 38.03 44.26
C SER A 214 0.04 36.62 43.68
N LEU A 215 1.09 35.91 44.14
CA LEU A 215 1.39 34.55 43.73
C LEU A 215 0.35 33.57 44.29
N ARG A 216 -0.04 33.72 45.56
CA ARG A 216 -1.12 32.91 46.18
C ARG A 216 -2.46 33.08 45.46
N ARG A 217 -2.81 34.29 45.03
CA ARG A 217 -4.01 34.53 44.22
C ARG A 217 -3.95 33.80 42.88
N ARG A 218 -2.81 33.90 42.17
CA ARG A 218 -2.60 33.19 40.90
C ARG A 218 -2.65 31.67 41.07
N ALA A 219 -2.05 31.13 42.13
CA ALA A 219 -2.12 29.70 42.46
C ALA A 219 -3.56 29.25 42.71
N LYS A 220 -4.35 30.05 43.45
CA LYS A 220 -5.77 29.77 43.70
C LYS A 220 -6.60 29.75 42.43
N ASP A 221 -6.35 30.67 41.49
CA ASP A 221 -7.05 30.67 40.20
C ASP A 221 -6.67 29.45 39.34
N LYS A 222 -5.40 29.06 39.35
CA LYS A 222 -4.94 27.83 38.69
C LYS A 222 -5.47 26.55 39.33
N HIS A 223 -5.72 26.56 40.65
CA HIS A 223 -6.36 25.44 41.34
C HIS A 223 -7.82 25.25 40.91
N LYS A 224 -8.56 26.34 40.64
CA LYS A 224 -9.90 26.26 40.05
C LYS A 224 -9.87 25.66 38.64
N GLU A 225 -8.93 26.09 37.80
CA GLU A 225 -8.73 25.53 36.45
C GLU A 225 -8.43 24.02 36.52
N LEU A 226 -7.72 23.56 37.55
CA LEU A 226 -7.45 22.13 37.77
C LEU A 226 -8.72 21.34 38.13
N ILE A 227 -9.60 21.89 38.97
CA ILE A 227 -10.89 21.27 39.31
C ILE A 227 -11.79 21.15 38.07
N GLU A 228 -11.83 22.20 37.24
CA GLU A 228 -12.58 22.20 35.98
C GLU A 228 -12.04 21.14 35.00
N LEU A 229 -10.71 21.06 34.85
CA LEU A 229 -10.07 20.03 34.04
C LEU A 229 -10.31 18.61 34.57
N ASP A 230 -10.43 18.43 35.88
CA ASP A 230 -10.71 17.12 36.48
C ASP A 230 -12.11 16.64 36.13
N ALA A 231 -13.10 17.53 36.16
CA ALA A 231 -14.45 17.23 35.70
C ALA A 231 -14.49 16.94 34.18
N GLU A 232 -13.73 17.68 33.38
CA GLU A 232 -13.64 17.46 31.93
C GLU A 232 -12.99 16.11 31.58
N ILE A 233 -11.92 15.73 32.28
CA ILE A 233 -11.26 14.43 32.13
C ILE A 233 -12.21 13.30 32.52
N GLU A 234 -12.96 13.43 33.61
CA GLU A 234 -13.92 12.43 34.05
C GLU A 234 -15.04 12.24 33.02
N ASN A 235 -15.58 13.34 32.48
CA ASN A 235 -16.56 13.29 31.40
C ASN A 235 -16.01 12.59 30.14
N LYS A 236 -14.76 12.86 29.77
CA LYS A 236 -14.11 12.18 28.62
C LYS A 236 -13.81 10.70 28.88
N ILE A 237 -13.52 10.30 30.10
CA ILE A 237 -13.39 8.88 30.47
C ILE A 237 -14.75 8.18 30.34
N VAL A 238 -15.84 8.82 30.78
CA VAL A 238 -17.20 8.28 30.62
C VAL A 238 -17.62 8.22 29.15
N GLU A 239 -17.22 9.18 28.33
CA GLU A 239 -17.44 9.13 26.88
C GLU A 239 -16.68 7.95 26.25
N LEU A 240 -15.43 7.72 26.66
CA LEU A 240 -14.61 6.62 26.18
C LEU A 240 -15.17 5.24 26.56
N THR A 241 -15.72 5.09 27.78
CA THR A 241 -16.32 3.81 28.21
C THR A 241 -17.63 3.50 27.48
N LYS A 242 -18.37 4.52 27.02
CA LYS A 242 -19.58 4.33 26.18
C LYS A 242 -19.25 3.94 24.74
N LEU A 243 -18.02 4.20 24.29
CA LEU A 243 -17.53 3.82 22.96
C LEU A 243 -16.85 2.44 22.95
N SER A 244 -16.72 1.77 24.11
CA SER A 244 -16.19 0.41 24.27
C SER A 244 -17.28 -0.64 24.25
#